data_AF-A0A444MRD0-F1
#
_entry.id   AF-A0A444MRD0-F1
#
_cell.length_a   1.000
_cell.length_b   1.000
_cell.length_c   1.000
_cell.angle_alpha   90.00
_cell.angle_beta   90.00
_cell.angle_gamma   90.00
#
_symmetry.space_group_name_H-M   'P 1'
#
loop_
_entity.id
_entity.type
_entity.pdbx_description
1 polymer ?
#
loop_
_entity_poly.entity_id
_entity_poly.type
_entity_poly.pdbx_seq_one_letter_code
_entity_poly.pdbx_strand_id
1 'polypeptide(L)'
;MDKCKLLLTILILSLCSCHTELIENLRVVNNLYVDKDGTLYDGVAKGYFDPGELSGKTTFNHGVPEGDWTSYGHNGEIVQTGNSKVYYPKFKTIGPAKDVVRVNVNIFHEGNNLITEVFIINNSFINELIKQKDPTLFNKIIALLKSNNIPIDIKQVYRITFVKGELEKVD
;
A
#
# COMPACT_ATOMS: atom_id res chain seq x y z
N MET A 1 45.33 4.65 12.39
CA MET A 1 43.90 4.25 12.42
C MET A 1 43.20 5.06 11.33
N ASP A 2 42.61 4.36 10.36
CA ASP A 2 42.56 4.75 8.95
C ASP A 2 41.60 5.92 8.63
N LYS A 3 42.13 7.07 8.16
CA LYS A 3 41.33 8.11 7.51
C LYS A 3 40.59 7.57 6.26
N CYS A 4 41.11 6.53 5.62
CA CYS A 4 40.46 5.83 4.52
C CYS A 4 39.22 5.03 4.94
N LYS A 5 39.15 4.52 6.18
CA LYS A 5 37.93 3.88 6.68
C LYS A 5 36.84 4.90 6.95
N LEU A 6 37.18 6.05 7.52
CA LEU A 6 36.21 7.12 7.81
C LEU A 6 35.60 7.70 6.52
N LEU A 7 36.39 7.90 5.46
CA LEU A 7 35.88 8.36 4.15
C LEU A 7 34.97 7.31 3.49
N LEU A 8 35.32 6.02 3.58
CA LEU A 8 34.51 4.94 3.02
C LEU A 8 33.16 4.81 3.74
N THR A 9 33.12 4.99 5.06
CA THR A 9 31.86 4.97 5.84
C THR A 9 30.95 6.15 5.51
N ILE A 10 31.51 7.34 5.23
CA ILE A 10 30.72 8.53 4.85
C ILE A 10 30.12 8.39 3.44
N LEU A 11 30.82 7.75 2.50
CA LEU A 11 30.28 7.48 1.16
C LEU A 11 29.08 6.52 1.19
N ILE A 12 29.12 5.50 2.06
CA ILE A 12 28.06 4.48 2.17
C ILE A 12 26.78 5.05 2.81
N LEU A 13 26.88 6.04 3.71
CA LEU A 13 25.73 6.70 4.32
C LEU A 13 24.93 7.59 3.34
N SER A 14 25.52 8.00 2.20
CA SER A 14 24.84 8.85 1.21
C SER A 14 23.97 8.08 0.20
N LEU A 15 24.07 6.75 0.17
CA LEU A 15 23.33 5.90 -0.79
C LEU A 15 21.94 5.48 -0.31
N CYS A 16 21.58 5.82 0.93
CA CYS A 16 20.22 5.70 1.45
C CYS A 16 19.63 7.11 1.70
N SER A 17 19.63 7.99 0.69
CA SER A 17 18.74 9.14 0.75
C SER A 17 17.31 8.61 0.58
N CYS A 18 16.63 8.35 1.70
CA CYS A 18 15.20 8.10 1.72
C CYS A 18 14.51 9.35 1.14
N HIS A 19 14.23 9.31 -0.17
CA HIS A 19 13.62 10.42 -0.88
C HIS A 19 12.21 10.63 -0.32
N THR A 20 11.86 11.89 -0.08
CA THR A 20 10.56 12.24 0.49
C THR A 20 9.85 13.21 -0.45
N GLU A 21 8.61 12.90 -0.80
CA GLU A 21 7.77 13.69 -1.71
C GLU A 21 6.38 13.94 -1.09
N LEU A 22 5.63 14.91 -1.61
CA LEU A 22 4.22 15.06 -1.26
C LEU A 22 3.39 14.04 -2.06
N ILE A 23 2.45 13.36 -1.40
CA ILE A 23 1.59 12.38 -2.07
C ILE A 23 0.76 13.03 -3.19
N GLU A 24 0.42 14.31 -3.06
CA GLU A 24 -0.29 15.11 -4.07
C GLU A 24 0.57 15.43 -5.30
N ASN A 25 1.90 15.36 -5.19
CA ASN A 25 2.81 15.54 -6.34
C ASN A 25 2.97 14.25 -7.15
N LEU A 26 2.55 13.10 -6.61
CA LEU A 26 2.59 11.83 -7.31
C LEU A 26 1.36 11.66 -8.20
N ARG A 27 1.54 10.96 -9.32
CA ARG A 27 0.46 10.61 -10.25
C ARG A 27 0.33 9.10 -10.33
N VAL A 28 -0.88 8.60 -10.58
CA VAL A 28 -1.10 7.17 -10.80
C VAL A 28 -1.14 6.89 -12.30
N VAL A 29 -0.23 6.05 -12.79
CA VAL A 29 -0.17 5.58 -14.19
C VAL A 29 -0.12 4.06 -14.18
N ASN A 30 -1.07 3.40 -14.85
CA ASN A 30 -1.16 1.93 -14.88
C ASN A 30 -1.10 1.29 -13.49
N ASN A 31 -1.79 1.90 -12.52
CA ASN A 31 -1.81 1.51 -11.11
C ASN A 31 -0.45 1.63 -10.42
N LEU A 32 0.48 2.46 -10.90
CA LEU A 32 1.76 2.70 -10.24
C LEU A 32 1.90 4.20 -9.98
N TYR A 33 2.42 4.55 -8.82
CA TYR A 33 2.77 5.92 -8.47
C TYR A 33 4.04 6.32 -9.19
N VAL A 34 3.96 7.42 -9.92
CA VAL A 34 5.08 8.03 -10.62
C VAL A 34 5.25 9.48 -10.17
N ASP A 35 6.49 9.96 -10.21
CA ASP A 35 6.80 11.37 -9.98
C ASP A 35 6.32 12.28 -11.14
N LYS A 36 6.65 13.56 -11.08
CA LYS A 36 6.32 14.56 -12.12
C LYS A 36 6.93 14.24 -13.49
N ASP A 37 8.03 13.51 -13.53
CA ASP A 37 8.75 13.15 -14.75
C ASP A 37 8.25 11.81 -15.33
N GLY A 38 7.41 11.08 -14.58
CA GLY A 38 6.83 9.80 -14.98
C GLY A 38 7.67 8.60 -14.54
N THR A 39 8.66 8.81 -13.68
CA THR A 39 9.49 7.73 -13.11
C THR A 39 8.75 7.07 -11.96
N LEU A 40 8.83 5.73 -11.85
CA LEU A 40 8.26 5.00 -10.70
C LEU A 40 8.80 5.56 -9.39
N TYR A 41 7.89 5.92 -8.49
CA TYR A 41 8.26 6.54 -7.23
C TYR A 41 8.80 5.51 -6.24
N ASP A 42 9.95 5.80 -5.64
CA ASP A 42 10.58 4.98 -4.61
C ASP A 42 11.00 5.90 -3.45
N GLY A 43 10.55 5.59 -2.24
CA GLY A 43 10.74 6.44 -1.07
C GLY A 43 9.46 6.67 -0.26
N VAL A 44 9.46 7.70 0.57
CA VAL A 44 8.33 7.99 1.48
C VAL A 44 7.51 9.15 0.92
N ALA A 45 6.20 8.99 0.74
CA ALA A 45 5.33 10.12 0.43
C ALA A 45 4.61 10.62 1.69
N LYS A 46 4.40 11.93 1.80
CA LYS A 46 3.67 12.57 2.90
C LYS A 46 2.36 13.18 2.41
N GLY A 47 1.30 12.96 3.18
CA GLY A 47 0.03 13.66 3.01
C GLY A 47 -0.14 14.74 4.08
N TYR A 48 -0.89 15.79 3.76
CA TYR A 48 -1.22 16.86 4.69
C TYR A 48 -2.74 17.11 4.69
N PHE A 49 -3.30 17.47 5.84
CA PHE A 49 -4.63 18.04 5.97
C PHE A 49 -4.65 19.45 5.40
N ASP A 50 -5.84 19.95 5.09
CA ASP A 50 -6.05 21.38 4.90
C ASP A 50 -6.55 21.99 6.22
N PRO A 51 -5.82 22.91 6.88
CA PRO A 51 -4.57 23.54 6.44
C PRO A 51 -3.28 22.89 7.02
N GLY A 52 -2.40 22.41 6.14
CA GLY A 52 -0.96 22.20 6.33
C GLY A 52 -0.46 21.18 7.37
N GLU A 53 -1.32 20.58 8.19
CA GLU A 53 -0.94 19.59 9.22
C GLU A 53 -0.62 18.24 8.58
N LEU A 54 0.41 17.53 9.05
CA LEU A 54 0.78 16.22 8.51
C LEU A 54 -0.35 15.21 8.76
N SER A 55 -0.94 14.65 7.71
CA SER A 55 -2.03 13.67 7.80
C SER A 55 -1.55 12.23 7.65
N GLY A 56 -0.40 12.02 7.00
CA GLY A 56 0.13 10.67 6.86
C GLY A 56 1.50 10.57 6.21
N LYS A 57 2.07 9.37 6.28
CA LYS A 57 3.28 8.94 5.59
C LYS A 57 3.09 7.52 5.06
N THR A 58 3.54 7.27 3.84
CA THR A 58 3.47 5.94 3.23
C THR A 58 4.78 5.65 2.51
N THR A 59 5.33 4.46 2.73
CA THR A 59 6.50 3.96 1.99
C THR A 59 6.06 3.40 0.64
N PHE A 60 6.80 3.75 -0.40
CA PHE A 60 6.63 3.27 -1.76
C PHE A 60 7.88 2.55 -2.22
N ASN A 61 7.68 1.44 -2.91
CA ASN A 61 8.71 0.67 -3.59
C ASN A 61 8.30 0.51 -5.05
N HIS A 62 9.10 1.03 -5.98
CA HIS A 62 8.84 0.97 -7.42
C HIS A 62 7.39 1.33 -7.83
N GLY A 63 6.86 2.42 -7.24
CA GLY A 63 5.53 2.95 -7.53
C GLY A 63 4.38 2.21 -6.83
N VAL A 64 4.66 1.33 -5.86
CA VAL A 64 3.63 0.63 -5.08
C VAL A 64 3.77 0.98 -3.60
N PRO A 65 2.69 1.35 -2.88
CA PRO A 65 2.66 1.42 -1.42
C PRO A 65 3.05 0.06 -0.83
N GLU A 66 4.28 -0.05 -0.35
CA GLU A 66 4.84 -1.26 0.21
C GLU A 66 5.73 -0.89 1.40
N GLY A 67 5.53 -1.58 2.53
CA GLY A 67 6.19 -1.26 3.78
C GLY A 67 5.33 -0.39 4.69
N ASP A 68 6.01 0.37 5.55
CA ASP A 68 5.36 1.04 6.68
C ASP A 68 4.58 2.28 6.24
N TRP A 69 3.44 2.49 6.90
CA TRP A 69 2.65 3.70 6.79
C TRP A 69 2.14 4.14 8.16
N THR A 70 1.83 5.43 8.26
CA THR A 70 1.27 6.05 9.47
C THR A 70 0.24 7.09 9.06
N SER A 71 -0.90 7.12 9.73
CA SER A 71 -1.88 8.21 9.65
C SER A 71 -1.88 8.99 10.96
N TYR A 72 -2.00 10.30 10.84
CA TYR A 72 -2.03 11.22 11.97
C TYR A 72 -3.39 11.91 12.04
N GLY A 73 -3.79 12.31 13.24
CA GLY A 73 -4.95 13.19 13.45
C GLY A 73 -4.53 14.66 13.36
N HIS A 74 -5.50 15.56 13.45
CA HIS A 74 -5.27 17.00 13.34
C HIS A 74 -4.30 17.55 14.42
N ASN A 75 -4.20 16.91 15.59
CA ASN A 75 -3.25 17.37 16.62
C ASN A 75 -1.87 16.70 16.48
N GLY A 76 -1.61 15.98 15.38
CA GLY A 76 -0.38 15.25 15.12
C GLY A 76 -0.26 13.93 15.89
N GLU A 77 -1.30 13.51 16.60
CA GLU A 77 -1.37 12.21 17.24
C GLU A 77 -1.37 11.08 16.20
N ILE A 78 -0.73 9.97 16.51
CA ILE A 78 -0.81 8.79 15.65
C ILE A 78 -2.20 8.17 15.79
N VAL A 79 -2.94 8.12 14.69
CA VAL A 79 -4.28 7.51 14.62
C VAL A 79 -4.14 6.03 14.28
N GLN A 80 -3.35 5.70 13.26
CA GLN A 80 -3.05 4.32 12.88
C GLN A 80 -1.60 4.19 12.39
N THR A 81 -1.04 3.01 12.61
CA THR A 81 0.20 2.56 11.97
C THR A 81 -0.03 1.19 11.39
N GLY A 82 0.57 0.95 10.23
CA GLY A 82 0.48 -0.35 9.58
C GLY A 82 1.64 -0.63 8.66
N ASN A 83 1.60 -1.81 8.08
CA ASN A 83 2.53 -2.30 7.09
C ASN A 83 1.75 -2.86 5.90
N SER A 84 2.16 -2.49 4.70
CA SER A 84 1.61 -3.02 3.45
C SER A 84 2.54 -4.06 2.85
N LYS A 85 1.99 -5.20 2.43
CA LYS A 85 2.70 -6.25 1.69
C LYS A 85 2.06 -6.45 0.33
N VAL A 86 2.88 -6.57 -0.70
CA VAL A 86 2.43 -6.68 -2.09
C VAL A 86 2.70 -8.08 -2.62
N TYR A 87 1.71 -8.65 -3.33
CA TYR A 87 1.80 -9.96 -3.95
C TYR A 87 1.37 -9.90 -5.40
N TYR A 88 2.12 -10.55 -6.28
CA TYR A 88 1.84 -10.62 -7.71
C TYR A 88 1.35 -12.04 -8.06
N PRO A 89 0.03 -12.31 -8.02
CA PRO A 89 -0.48 -13.65 -8.22
C PRO A 89 -0.32 -14.12 -9.67
N LYS A 90 -0.16 -15.44 -9.84
CA LYS A 90 -0.14 -16.08 -11.17
C LYS A 90 -1.53 -16.15 -11.80
N PHE A 91 -2.58 -16.18 -10.99
CA PHE A 91 -3.95 -16.14 -11.49
C PHE A 91 -4.32 -14.73 -11.96
N LYS A 92 -5.14 -14.66 -13.00
CA LYS A 92 -5.67 -13.40 -13.52
C LYS A 92 -7.12 -13.13 -13.13
N THR A 93 -7.77 -14.08 -12.45
CA THR A 93 -9.16 -13.98 -12.05
C THR A 93 -9.33 -14.34 -10.57
N ILE A 94 -10.07 -13.52 -9.83
CA ILE A 94 -10.43 -13.78 -8.43
C ILE A 94 -11.78 -13.15 -8.13
N GLY A 95 -12.74 -13.98 -7.73
CA GLY A 95 -14.14 -13.54 -7.64
C GLY A 95 -14.61 -12.93 -8.97
N PRO A 96 -15.20 -11.72 -8.97
CA PRO A 96 -15.64 -11.06 -10.19
C PRO A 96 -14.49 -10.36 -10.96
N ALA A 97 -13.35 -10.10 -10.33
CA ALA A 97 -12.26 -9.38 -10.97
C ALA A 97 -11.52 -10.27 -11.98
N LYS A 98 -11.27 -9.70 -13.17
CA LYS A 98 -10.39 -10.23 -14.22
C LYS A 98 -9.17 -9.33 -14.34
N ASP A 99 -8.14 -9.80 -15.04
CA ASP A 99 -6.90 -9.05 -15.26
C ASP A 99 -6.29 -8.55 -13.96
N VAL A 100 -6.28 -9.42 -12.94
CA VAL A 100 -5.65 -9.14 -11.64
C VAL A 100 -4.16 -8.86 -11.86
N VAL A 101 -3.73 -7.72 -11.32
CA VAL A 101 -2.36 -7.21 -11.44
C VAL A 101 -1.58 -7.55 -10.18
N ARG A 102 -2.13 -7.22 -9.01
CA ARG A 102 -1.51 -7.47 -7.70
C ARG A 102 -2.54 -7.52 -6.58
N VAL A 103 -2.11 -7.99 -5.43
CA VAL A 103 -2.84 -8.00 -4.18
C VAL A 103 -2.02 -7.25 -3.14
N ASN A 104 -2.59 -6.22 -2.53
CA ASN A 104 -1.96 -5.54 -1.39
C ASN A 104 -2.65 -6.00 -0.11
N VAL A 105 -1.87 -6.41 0.87
CA VAL A 105 -2.34 -6.83 2.19
C VAL A 105 -1.85 -5.79 3.19
N ASN A 106 -2.78 -4.96 3.67
CA ASN A 106 -2.53 -3.91 4.65
C ASN A 106 -2.86 -4.43 6.04
N ILE A 107 -1.87 -4.46 6.93
CA ILE A 107 -2.03 -4.93 8.30
C ILE A 107 -1.76 -3.75 9.24
N PHE A 108 -2.72 -3.42 10.11
CA PHE A 108 -2.61 -2.28 11.01
C PHE A 108 -3.39 -2.49 12.29
N HIS A 109 -3.14 -1.61 13.26
CA HIS A 109 -3.88 -1.59 14.51
C HIS A 109 -4.98 -0.52 14.50
N GLU A 110 -6.17 -0.89 14.96
CA GLU A 110 -7.22 0.04 15.35
C GLU A 110 -7.56 -0.22 16.82
N GLY A 111 -7.04 0.63 17.70
CA GLY A 111 -6.99 0.35 19.13
C GLY A 111 -6.20 -0.94 19.42
N ASN A 112 -6.82 -1.87 20.15
CA ASN A 112 -6.21 -3.17 20.48
C ASN A 112 -6.39 -4.24 19.39
N ASN A 113 -7.11 -3.92 18.30
CA ASN A 113 -7.43 -4.90 17.27
C ASN A 113 -6.39 -4.87 16.16
N LEU A 114 -5.87 -6.04 15.80
CA LEU A 114 -5.06 -6.22 14.58
C LEU A 114 -6.00 -6.46 13.41
N ILE A 115 -5.97 -5.55 12.44
CA ILE A 115 -6.85 -5.53 11.27
C ILE A 115 -6.04 -5.79 10.02
N THR A 116 -6.62 -6.59 9.12
CA THR A 116 -6.13 -6.81 7.76
C THR A 116 -7.14 -6.29 6.74
N GLU A 117 -6.68 -5.47 5.81
CA GLU A 117 -7.43 -5.10 4.61
C GLU A 117 -6.71 -5.64 3.37
N VAL A 118 -7.48 -6.26 2.48
CA VAL A 118 -6.95 -6.83 1.23
C VAL A 118 -7.46 -6.01 0.07
N PHE A 119 -6.56 -5.50 -0.76
CA PHE A 119 -6.88 -4.82 -2.01
C PHE A 119 -6.50 -5.71 -3.17
N ILE A 120 -7.45 -5.95 -4.07
CA ILE A 120 -7.25 -6.72 -5.30
C ILE A 120 -7.25 -5.72 -6.45
N ILE A 121 -6.06 -5.42 -6.95
CA ILE A 121 -5.85 -4.44 -8.01
C ILE A 121 -6.03 -5.15 -9.34
N ASN A 122 -6.87 -4.60 -10.19
CA ASN A 122 -7.21 -5.20 -11.47
C ASN A 122 -7.40 -4.14 -12.57
N ASN A 123 -7.24 -4.54 -13.83
CA ASN A 123 -7.42 -3.65 -14.99
C ASN A 123 -8.80 -3.79 -15.67
N SER A 124 -9.70 -4.60 -15.11
CA SER A 124 -11.03 -4.81 -15.67
C SER A 124 -12.03 -3.73 -15.24
N PHE A 125 -13.09 -3.50 -16.03
CA PHE A 125 -14.10 -2.43 -15.90
C PHE A 125 -15.03 -2.53 -14.65
N ILE A 126 -14.56 -3.06 -13.53
CA ILE A 126 -15.35 -3.21 -12.31
C ILE A 126 -14.76 -2.31 -11.22
N ASN A 127 -15.34 -1.11 -11.07
CA ASN A 127 -15.25 -0.29 -9.86
C ASN A 127 -16.40 -0.68 -8.92
N GLU A 128 -16.43 -1.93 -8.47
CA GLU A 128 -17.44 -2.40 -7.52
C GLU A 128 -16.83 -2.57 -6.14
N LEU A 129 -17.25 -1.68 -5.24
CA LEU A 129 -16.98 -1.77 -3.81
C LEU A 129 -17.72 -2.99 -3.24
N ILE A 130 -17.09 -4.16 -3.23
CA ILE A 130 -17.65 -5.33 -2.53
C ILE A 130 -17.44 -5.16 -1.02
N LYS A 131 -18.16 -4.22 -0.40
CA LYS A 131 -18.31 -4.19 1.06
C LYS A 131 -19.21 -5.36 1.50
N GLN A 132 -18.55 -6.48 1.80
CA GLN A 132 -18.86 -7.36 2.94
C GLN A 132 -20.30 -7.95 3.07
N LYS A 133 -20.92 -8.46 1.99
CA LYS A 133 -22.26 -9.09 2.07
C LYS A 133 -22.41 -10.54 1.56
N ASP A 134 -21.34 -11.19 1.07
CA ASP A 134 -21.38 -12.61 0.68
C ASP A 134 -20.27 -13.44 1.38
N PRO A 135 -20.59 -14.14 2.47
CA PRO A 135 -19.66 -15.03 3.17
C PRO A 135 -19.08 -16.15 2.29
N THR A 136 -19.82 -16.60 1.28
CA THR A 136 -19.40 -17.69 0.39
C THR A 136 -18.29 -17.20 -0.54
N LEU A 137 -18.51 -16.08 -1.22
CA LEU A 137 -17.50 -15.48 -2.09
C LEU A 137 -16.27 -15.04 -1.29
N PHE A 138 -16.48 -14.41 -0.13
CA PHE A 138 -15.39 -14.01 0.76
C PHE A 138 -14.48 -15.19 1.13
N ASN A 139 -15.05 -16.29 1.63
CA ASN A 139 -14.29 -17.48 2.00
C ASN A 139 -13.56 -18.12 0.81
N LYS A 140 -14.18 -18.14 -0.38
CA LYS A 140 -13.54 -18.63 -1.60
C LYS A 140 -12.33 -17.79 -2.00
N ILE A 141 -12.44 -16.46 -1.92
CA ILE A 141 -11.33 -15.54 -2.20
C ILE A 141 -10.19 -15.79 -1.21
N ILE A 142 -10.48 -15.84 0.10
CA ILE A 142 -9.45 -16.11 1.11
C ILE A 142 -8.76 -17.47 0.88
N ALA A 143 -9.52 -18.52 0.54
CA ALA A 143 -8.97 -19.83 0.24
C ALA A 143 -8.04 -19.78 -0.98
N LEU A 144 -8.41 -19.04 -2.04
CA LEU A 144 -7.57 -18.85 -3.22
C LEU A 144 -6.29 -18.07 -2.90
N LEU A 145 -6.37 -17.01 -2.12
CA LEU A 145 -5.19 -16.23 -1.71
C LEU A 145 -4.21 -17.12 -0.91
N LYS A 146 -4.73 -17.91 0.05
CA LYS A 146 -3.93 -18.85 0.84
C LYS A 146 -3.27 -19.94 -0.02
N SER A 147 -4.00 -20.52 -0.98
CA SER A 147 -3.44 -21.56 -1.88
C SER A 147 -2.37 -21.02 -2.84
N ASN A 148 -2.28 -19.69 -2.98
CA ASN A 148 -1.25 -19.00 -3.75
C ASN A 148 -0.18 -18.34 -2.87
N ASN A 149 0.03 -18.85 -1.65
CA ASN A 149 1.08 -18.42 -0.71
C ASN A 149 0.97 -16.95 -0.27
N ILE A 150 -0.24 -16.39 -0.25
CA ILE A 150 -0.50 -15.06 0.32
C ILE A 150 -0.96 -15.26 1.77
N PRO A 151 -0.11 -14.96 2.78
CA PRO A 151 -0.40 -15.24 4.18
C PRO A 151 -1.44 -14.27 4.72
N ILE A 152 -2.65 -14.77 4.98
CA ILE A 152 -3.78 -13.99 5.49
C ILE A 152 -4.45 -14.74 6.64
N ASP A 153 -4.59 -14.09 7.79
CA ASP A 153 -5.45 -14.58 8.87
C ASP A 153 -6.88 -14.09 8.64
N ILE A 154 -7.77 -15.04 8.32
CA ILE A 154 -9.17 -14.74 8.02
C ILE A 154 -9.89 -14.04 9.18
N LYS A 155 -9.47 -14.29 10.43
CA LYS A 155 -10.07 -13.66 11.61
C LYS A 155 -9.75 -12.17 11.71
N GLN A 156 -8.67 -11.74 11.06
CA GLN A 156 -8.20 -10.35 11.06
C GLN A 156 -8.66 -9.60 9.82
N VAL A 157 -9.13 -10.29 8.76
CA VAL A 157 -9.58 -9.62 7.54
C VAL A 157 -10.87 -8.87 7.79
N TYR A 158 -10.75 -7.54 7.86
CA TYR A 158 -11.89 -6.65 7.93
C TYR A 158 -12.59 -6.56 6.56
N ARG A 159 -11.85 -6.36 5.46
CA ARG A 159 -12.46 -6.29 4.12
C ARG A 159 -11.54 -6.74 3.01
N ILE A 160 -12.17 -7.12 1.89
CA ILE A 160 -11.54 -7.32 0.59
C ILE A 160 -12.13 -6.30 -0.37
N THR A 161 -11.30 -5.45 -0.95
CA THR A 161 -11.72 -4.39 -1.87
C THR A 161 -11.14 -4.68 -3.25
N PHE A 162 -12.00 -4.70 -4.26
CA PHE A 162 -11.57 -4.73 -5.65
C PHE A 162 -11.44 -3.30 -6.14
N VAL A 163 -10.28 -2.94 -6.68
CA VAL A 163 -10.00 -1.57 -7.10
C VAL A 163 -9.37 -1.56 -8.50
N LYS A 164 -9.85 -0.65 -9.34
CA LYS A 164 -9.20 -0.31 -10.61
C LYS A 164 -8.16 0.77 -10.31
N GLY A 165 -6.94 0.35 -10.05
CA GLY A 165 -5.90 1.24 -9.54
C GLY A 165 -5.98 1.49 -8.05
N GLU A 166 -4.93 2.09 -7.49
CA GLU A 166 -4.71 2.02 -6.05
C GLU A 166 -5.55 3.00 -5.24
N LEU A 167 -5.84 4.18 -5.78
CA LEU A 167 -6.65 5.21 -5.13
C LEU A 167 -7.17 6.17 -6.21
N GLU A 168 -8.32 5.89 -6.84
CA GLU A 168 -9.14 7.02 -7.26
C GLU A 168 -9.51 7.74 -5.94
N LYS A 169 -9.16 9.03 -5.80
CA LYS A 169 -9.82 9.87 -4.80
C LYS A 169 -11.31 9.62 -5.00
N VAL A 170 -11.95 9.01 -4.01
CA VAL A 170 -13.40 8.89 -4.01
C VAL A 170 -13.88 10.31 -3.75
N ASP A 171 -14.20 11.02 -4.82
CA ASP A 171 -14.96 12.27 -4.76
C ASP A 171 -16.31 12.04 -4.06
#